data_AF-A0A7S4M520-F1
#
_entry.id   AF-A0A7S4M520-F1
#
_cell.length_a   1.000
_cell.length_b   1.000
_cell.length_c   1.000
_cell.angle_alpha   90.00
_cell.angle_beta   90.00
_cell.angle_gamma   90.00
#
_symmetry.space_group_name_H-M   'P 1'
#
loop_
_entity.id
_entity.type
_entity.pdbx_description
1 polymer ?
#
loop_
_entity_poly.entity_id
_entity_poly.type
_entity_poly.pdbx_seq_one_letter_code
_entity_poly.pdbx_strand_id
1 'polypeptide(L)'
;NVYVADRENARVQVFDPEGRYKSQWRSRVASLTPSRQAFQRHVSSISYNAQLDAFVVVEGAGFHLRTRSGCEILSIQNAFNWPHDAILLPSAAAASSAIVENAARRGNGTAMSISGREYRVFVAELDGRRVQSYTTGGQNAAASLYG
;
A
#
# COMPACT_ATOMS: atom_id res chain seq x y z
N ASN A 1 -12.60 9.05 13.28
CA ASN A 1 -12.92 7.67 12.88
C ASN A 1 -11.77 6.78 13.30
N VAL A 2 -12.08 5.55 13.70
CA VAL A 2 -11.10 4.48 13.92
C VAL A 2 -11.24 3.47 12.78
N TYR A 3 -10.13 3.05 12.20
CA TYR A 3 -10.09 2.08 11.11
C TYR A 3 -9.41 0.81 11.60
N VAL A 4 -10.04 -0.34 11.39
CA VAL A 4 -9.53 -1.64 11.87
C VAL A 4 -9.40 -2.59 10.69
N ALA A 5 -8.17 -3.05 10.42
CA ALA A 5 -7.93 -4.16 9.52
C ALA A 5 -8.40 -5.47 10.17
N ASP A 6 -9.53 -5.99 9.70
CA ASP A 6 -10.16 -7.20 10.21
C ASP A 6 -9.76 -8.38 9.32
N ARG A 7 -8.57 -8.93 9.61
CA ARG A 7 -7.81 -9.87 8.78
C ARG A 7 -8.63 -11.07 8.32
N GLU A 8 -9.21 -11.80 9.26
CA GLU A 8 -9.94 -13.06 9.00
C GLU A 8 -11.28 -12.83 8.30
N ASN A 9 -11.82 -11.61 8.40
CA ASN A 9 -13.06 -11.24 7.73
C ASN A 9 -12.81 -10.48 6.41
N ALA A 10 -11.55 -10.36 5.98
CA ALA A 10 -11.14 -9.73 4.73
C ALA A 10 -11.79 -8.35 4.49
N ARG A 11 -11.79 -7.51 5.52
CA ARG A 11 -12.38 -6.17 5.47
C ARG A 11 -11.63 -5.16 6.31
N VAL A 12 -11.86 -3.88 6.03
CA VAL A 12 -11.55 -2.78 6.94
C VAL A 12 -12.84 -2.31 7.57
N GLN A 13 -12.94 -2.31 8.89
CA GLN A 13 -14.09 -1.75 9.61
C GLN A 13 -13.82 -0.28 9.96
N VAL A 14 -14.87 0.54 9.89
CA VAL A 14 -14.82 1.97 10.18
C VAL A 14 -15.74 2.26 11.35
N PHE A 15 -15.18 2.84 12.42
CA PHE A 15 -15.89 3.24 13.62
C PHE A 15 -15.84 4.75 13.80
N ASP A 16 -16.82 5.32 14.51
CA ASP A 16 -16.73 6.67 15.05
C ASP A 16 -15.70 6.74 16.21
N PRO A 17 -15.30 7.94 16.66
CA PRO A 17 -14.40 8.09 17.80
C PRO A 17 -14.93 7.46 19.11
N GLU A 18 -16.24 7.31 19.25
CA GLU A 18 -16.90 6.68 20.39
C GLU A 18 -16.95 5.14 20.30
N GLY A 19 -16.41 4.56 19.22
CA GLY A 19 -16.33 3.11 19.00
C GLY A 19 -17.56 2.48 18.35
N ARG A 20 -18.54 3.27 17.87
CA ARG A 20 -19.71 2.74 17.15
C ARG A 20 -19.37 2.43 15.71
N TYR A 21 -19.82 1.28 15.24
CA TYR A 21 -19.65 0.86 13.85
C TYR A 21 -20.39 1.81 12.91
N LYS A 22 -19.69 2.30 11.88
CA LYS A 22 -20.26 3.17 10.83
C LYS A 22 -20.41 2.44 9.50
N SER A 23 -19.35 1.80 9.04
CA SER A 23 -19.29 1.16 7.73
C SER A 23 -18.10 0.21 7.63
N GLN A 24 -17.95 -0.43 6.48
CA GLN A 24 -16.78 -1.26 6.18
C GLN A 24 -16.39 -1.17 4.71
N TRP A 25 -15.11 -1.41 4.45
CA TRP A 25 -14.59 -1.66 3.10
C TRP A 25 -14.30 -3.14 2.97
N ARG A 26 -14.85 -3.78 1.93
CA ARG A 26 -14.45 -5.15 1.59
C ARG A 26 -13.05 -5.13 0.96
N SER A 27 -12.27 -6.16 1.24
CA SER A 27 -11.03 -6.43 0.52
C SER A 27 -11.32 -6.58 -0.98
N ARG A 28 -10.48 -5.98 -1.83
CA ARG A 28 -10.63 -6.09 -3.29
C ARG A 28 -10.26 -7.49 -3.79
N VAL A 29 -9.38 -8.19 -3.07
CA VAL A 29 -8.85 -9.49 -3.49
C VAL A 29 -9.60 -10.68 -2.88
N ALA A 30 -10.47 -10.46 -1.89
CA ALA A 30 -11.23 -11.52 -1.22
C ALA A 30 -12.12 -12.35 -2.17
N SER A 31 -12.71 -11.72 -3.19
CA SER A 31 -13.58 -12.38 -4.15
C SER A 31 -12.84 -12.92 -5.39
N LEU A 32 -11.59 -12.51 -5.60
CA LEU A 32 -10.85 -12.76 -6.83
C LEU A 32 -10.00 -14.03 -6.78
N THR A 33 -9.86 -14.66 -5.62
CA THR A 33 -8.99 -15.83 -5.49
C THR A 33 -9.74 -17.00 -4.84
N PRO A 34 -10.06 -18.07 -5.57
CA PRO A 34 -10.23 -19.40 -4.97
C PRO A 34 -8.84 -19.92 -4.55
N SER A 35 -8.11 -19.18 -3.71
CA SER A 35 -6.77 -19.54 -3.30
C SER A 35 -6.82 -20.69 -2.28
N ARG A 36 -5.92 -21.67 -2.45
CA ARG A 36 -5.58 -22.66 -1.42
C ARG A 36 -4.78 -22.05 -0.25
N GLN A 37 -4.35 -20.78 -0.36
CA GLN A 37 -3.58 -20.06 0.64
C GLN A 37 -4.42 -18.91 1.21
N ALA A 38 -4.93 -19.10 2.44
CA ALA A 38 -5.84 -18.16 3.12
C ALA A 38 -5.30 -16.72 3.18
N PHE A 39 -3.97 -16.56 3.31
CA PHE A 39 -3.34 -15.25 3.41
C PHE A 39 -3.57 -14.33 2.22
N GLN A 40 -3.83 -14.89 1.03
CA GLN A 40 -4.04 -14.11 -0.19
C GLN A 40 -5.34 -13.30 -0.16
N ARG A 41 -6.22 -13.52 0.83
CA ARG A 41 -7.45 -12.75 1.05
C ARG A 41 -7.36 -11.74 2.19
N HIS A 42 -6.29 -11.80 2.98
CA HIS A 42 -6.20 -11.06 4.22
C HIS A 42 -5.98 -9.57 3.99
N VAL A 43 -6.65 -8.77 4.81
CA VAL A 43 -6.23 -7.38 5.05
C VAL A 43 -5.24 -7.44 6.20
N SER A 44 -3.95 -7.23 5.94
CA SER A 44 -2.90 -7.38 6.96
C SER A 44 -2.53 -6.06 7.62
N SER A 45 -2.60 -4.94 6.89
CA SER A 45 -2.34 -3.61 7.45
C SER A 45 -3.19 -2.52 6.82
N ILE A 46 -3.34 -1.43 7.58
CA ILE A 46 -3.90 -0.18 7.12
C ILE A 46 -3.10 0.97 7.75
N SER A 47 -2.70 1.93 6.92
CA SER A 47 -1.98 3.13 7.33
C SER A 47 -2.57 4.36 6.64
N TYR A 48 -2.57 5.51 7.31
CA TYR A 48 -3.15 6.74 6.80
C TYR A 48 -2.07 7.82 6.62
N ASN A 49 -2.05 8.44 5.45
CA ASN A 49 -1.21 9.60 5.16
C ASN A 49 -2.09 10.87 5.13
N ALA A 50 -1.86 11.77 6.09
CA ALA A 50 -2.66 12.98 6.25
C ALA A 50 -2.42 14.03 5.16
N GLN A 51 -1.24 14.06 4.54
CA GLN A 51 -0.91 15.03 3.49
C GLN A 51 -1.64 14.70 2.18
N LEU A 52 -1.85 13.41 1.92
CA LEU A 52 -2.54 12.90 0.73
C LEU A 52 -4.03 12.58 0.97
N ASP A 53 -4.50 12.67 2.22
CA ASP A 53 -5.82 12.15 2.66
C ASP A 53 -6.11 10.74 2.11
N ALA A 54 -5.09 9.88 2.18
CA ALA A 54 -5.10 8.57 1.55
C ALA A 54 -4.68 7.48 2.54
N PHE A 55 -5.28 6.31 2.37
CA PHE A 55 -4.92 5.09 3.08
C PHE A 55 -4.06 4.20 2.19
N VAL A 56 -3.02 3.59 2.76
CA VAL A 56 -2.42 2.36 2.23
C VAL A 56 -3.05 1.19 2.95
N VAL A 57 -3.56 0.22 2.21
CA VAL A 57 -4.13 -1.00 2.77
C VAL A 57 -3.42 -2.19 2.13
N VAL A 58 -2.77 -3.02 2.93
CA VAL A 58 -2.17 -4.26 2.43
C VAL A 58 -3.25 -5.31 2.36
N GLU A 59 -3.49 -5.82 1.15
CA GLU A 59 -4.49 -6.85 0.90
C GLU A 59 -3.88 -7.96 0.02
N GLY A 60 -3.87 -9.19 0.54
CA GLY A 60 -3.29 -10.35 -0.14
C GLY A 60 -1.80 -10.19 -0.44
N ALA A 61 -1.40 -10.38 -1.70
CA ALA A 61 -0.02 -10.28 -2.18
C ALA A 61 0.35 -8.87 -2.69
N GLY A 62 -0.34 -7.85 -2.19
CA GLY A 62 -0.33 -6.50 -2.75
C GLY A 62 -0.73 -5.41 -1.76
N PHE A 63 -0.83 -4.19 -2.26
CA PHE A 63 -1.40 -3.07 -1.52
C PHE A 63 -2.32 -2.23 -2.41
N HIS A 64 -3.24 -1.54 -1.76
CA HIS A 64 -4.21 -0.65 -2.36
C HIS A 64 -4.06 0.74 -1.73
N LEU A 65 -4.10 1.77 -2.55
CA LEU A 65 -4.31 3.13 -2.10
C LEU A 65 -5.79 3.43 -2.15
N ARG A 66 -6.34 3.95 -1.04
CA ARG A 66 -7.78 4.23 -0.92
C ARG A 66 -8.04 5.61 -0.37
N THR A 67 -9.14 6.22 -0.82
CA THR A 67 -9.69 7.44 -0.23
C THR A 67 -10.28 7.16 1.15
N ARG A 68 -10.62 8.22 1.90
CA ARG A 68 -11.36 8.13 3.16
C ARG A 68 -12.74 7.45 3.05
N SER A 69 -13.35 7.45 1.87
CA SER A 69 -14.61 6.73 1.62
C SER A 69 -14.40 5.24 1.30
N GLY A 70 -13.16 4.80 1.07
CA GLY A 70 -12.83 3.43 0.67
C GLY A 70 -12.81 3.19 -0.85
N CYS A 71 -12.93 4.26 -1.65
CA CYS A 71 -12.72 4.20 -3.09
C CYS A 71 -11.24 3.91 -3.37
N GLU A 72 -10.97 3.09 -4.39
CA GLU A 72 -9.60 2.78 -4.77
C GLU A 72 -9.05 3.90 -5.65
N ILE A 73 -7.81 4.29 -5.36
CA ILE A 73 -7.03 5.25 -6.15
C ILE A 73 -6.08 4.47 -7.07
N LEU A 74 -5.40 3.46 -6.52
CA LEU A 74 -4.41 2.63 -7.19
C LEU A 74 -4.31 1.28 -6.48
N SER A 75 -3.94 0.22 -7.18
CA SER A 75 -3.52 -1.04 -6.58
C SER A 75 -2.25 -1.59 -7.22
N ILE A 76 -1.39 -2.22 -6.43
CA ILE A 76 -0.33 -3.11 -6.89
C ILE A 76 -0.63 -4.50 -6.35
N GLN A 77 -0.70 -5.50 -7.23
CA GLN A 77 -1.04 -6.89 -6.87
C GLN A 77 0.09 -7.84 -7.26
N ASN A 78 0.17 -8.98 -6.57
CA ASN A 78 1.12 -10.07 -6.85
C ASN A 78 2.59 -9.62 -6.89
N ALA A 79 2.93 -8.58 -6.14
CA ALA A 79 4.28 -8.02 -6.09
C ALA A 79 5.09 -8.54 -4.90
N PHE A 80 4.43 -9.19 -3.95
CA PHE A 80 4.99 -9.62 -2.67
C PHE A 80 4.61 -11.06 -2.37
N ASN A 81 5.45 -11.74 -1.60
CA ASN A 81 5.17 -13.10 -1.18
C ASN A 81 4.25 -13.13 0.03
N TRP A 82 4.52 -12.27 1.03
CA TRP A 82 3.66 -12.13 2.22
C TRP A 82 3.80 -10.75 2.87
N PRO A 83 3.21 -9.70 2.29
CA PRO A 83 3.29 -8.36 2.83
C PRO A 83 2.45 -8.26 4.11
N HIS A 84 3.04 -7.71 5.17
CA HIS A 84 2.40 -7.61 6.48
C HIS A 84 2.19 -6.18 6.95
N ASP A 85 3.02 -5.24 6.49
CA ASP A 85 2.85 -3.84 6.81
C ASP A 85 3.20 -2.95 5.63
N ALA A 86 2.61 -1.75 5.59
CA ALA A 86 2.95 -0.74 4.60
C ALA A 86 2.71 0.68 5.08
N ILE A 87 3.58 1.59 4.66
CA ILE A 87 3.48 3.01 4.97
C ILE A 87 3.77 3.87 3.74
N LEU A 88 3.01 4.95 3.57
CA LEU A 88 3.22 5.94 2.51
C LEU A 88 3.92 7.16 3.10
N LEU A 89 5.16 7.37 2.69
CA LEU A 89 6.00 8.46 3.14
C LEU A 89 6.42 9.32 1.96
N PRO A 90 6.74 10.60 2.18
CA PRO A 90 7.42 11.37 1.17
C PRO A 90 8.72 10.67 0.79
N SER A 91 8.96 10.53 -0.51
CA SER A 91 10.27 10.23 -1.04
C SER A 91 11.16 11.38 -0.60
N ALA A 92 12.10 11.14 0.32
CA ALA A 92 13.15 12.12 0.55
C ALA A 92 13.79 12.33 -0.82
N ALA A 93 13.73 13.55 -1.36
CA ALA A 93 14.55 13.91 -2.49
C ALA A 93 15.96 13.45 -2.12
N ALA A 94 16.48 12.46 -2.85
CA ALA A 94 17.81 11.96 -2.62
C ALA A 94 18.72 13.19 -2.75
N ALA A 95 19.32 13.59 -1.62
CA ALA A 95 20.46 14.46 -1.67
C ALA A 95 21.48 13.77 -2.58
N SER A 96 21.72 14.40 -3.74
CA SER A 96 22.86 14.17 -4.65
C SER A 96 23.39 12.74 -4.76
N SER A 97 22.87 11.97 -5.73
CA SER A 97 23.64 11.22 -6.73
C SER A 97 22.86 9.99 -7.21
N ALA A 98 22.23 10.11 -8.37
CA ALA A 98 22.27 9.12 -9.45
C ALA A 98 21.28 9.54 -10.52
N ILE A 99 21.81 9.84 -11.70
CA ILE A 99 21.04 9.94 -12.94
C ILE A 99 20.30 8.61 -13.13
N VAL A 100 18.97 8.66 -13.23
CA VAL A 100 18.22 7.69 -14.03
C VAL A 100 17.15 8.46 -14.80
N GLU A 101 17.51 8.88 -16.01
CA GLU A 101 16.50 9.09 -17.04
C GLU A 101 15.95 7.72 -17.46
N ASN A 102 14.63 7.58 -17.48
CA ASN A 102 14.00 7.18 -18.73
C ASN A 102 12.53 7.61 -18.75
N ALA A 103 12.27 8.63 -19.58
CA ALA A 103 10.95 9.00 -19.99
C ALA A 103 10.28 7.83 -20.74
N ALA A 104 9.11 7.45 -20.25
CA ALA A 104 8.01 6.86 -21.01
C ALA A 104 8.35 5.75 -22.02
N ARG A 105 8.16 4.47 -21.65
CA ARG A 105 7.61 3.48 -22.60
C ARG A 105 6.60 2.52 -21.94
N ARG A 106 5.33 2.87 -22.19
CA ARG A 106 4.09 2.06 -22.19
C ARG A 106 3.59 1.52 -20.84
N GLY A 107 2.67 2.29 -20.25
CA GLY A 107 1.71 1.81 -19.24
C GLY A 107 1.61 2.72 -18.01
N ASN A 108 0.87 3.83 -18.13
CA ASN A 108 0.27 4.61 -17.03
C ASN A 108 1.02 4.65 -15.67
N GLY A 109 2.26 5.15 -15.65
CA GLY A 109 2.97 5.47 -14.41
C GLY A 109 2.61 6.87 -13.92
N THR A 110 1.60 7.01 -13.07
CA THR A 110 1.22 8.28 -12.43
C THR A 110 2.00 8.50 -11.15
N ALA A 111 3.20 9.08 -11.21
CA ALA A 111 3.95 9.49 -10.01
C ALA A 111 3.02 10.25 -9.05
N MET A 112 2.77 9.73 -7.85
CA MET A 112 1.93 10.41 -6.86
C MET A 112 2.77 11.54 -6.29
N SER A 113 2.73 12.67 -7.00
CA SER A 113 3.29 13.93 -6.55
C SER A 113 2.15 14.83 -6.10
N ILE A 114 2.25 15.36 -4.89
CA ILE A 114 1.41 16.46 -4.41
C ILE A 114 2.33 17.61 -4.02
N SER A 115 2.03 18.81 -4.48
CA SER A 115 2.83 20.02 -4.20
C SER A 115 4.32 19.87 -4.55
N GLY A 116 4.66 19.13 -5.61
CA GLY A 116 6.04 18.91 -6.06
C GLY A 116 6.85 17.91 -5.23
N ARG A 117 6.24 17.26 -4.23
CA ARG A 117 6.88 16.23 -3.41
C ARG A 117 6.46 14.85 -3.89
N GLU A 118 7.43 14.00 -4.20
CA GLU A 118 7.17 12.60 -4.51
C GLU A 118 6.86 11.80 -3.25
N TYR A 119 6.02 10.79 -3.37
CA TYR A 119 5.70 9.85 -2.30
C TYR A 119 6.00 8.42 -2.73
N ARG A 120 6.28 7.59 -1.73
CA ARG A 120 6.69 6.20 -1.91
C ARG A 120 6.01 5.33 -0.86
N VAL A 121 5.52 4.18 -1.31
CA VAL A 121 4.97 3.15 -0.42
C VAL A 121 6.11 2.21 -0.04
N PHE A 122 6.36 2.06 1.25
CA PHE A 122 7.27 1.07 1.81
C PHE A 122 6.44 -0.10 2.30
N VAL A 123 6.79 -1.32 1.90
CA VAL A 123 6.08 -2.55 2.27
C VAL A 123 7.06 -3.50 2.94
N ALA A 124 6.69 -3.98 4.12
CA ALA A 124 7.44 -4.98 4.87
C ALA A 124 6.85 -6.36 4.64
N GLU A 125 7.69 -7.34 4.28
CA GLU A 125 7.29 -8.74 4.13
C GLU A 125 7.58 -9.53 5.42
N LEU A 126 6.68 -10.47 5.77
CA LEU A 126 6.72 -11.21 7.03
C LEU A 126 7.94 -12.13 7.17
N ASP A 127 8.72 -12.37 6.12
CA ASP A 127 10.02 -13.04 6.26
C ASP A 127 11.06 -12.18 7.02
N GLY A 128 10.71 -10.93 7.35
CA GLY A 128 11.46 -10.04 8.23
C GLY A 128 12.79 -9.57 7.64
N ARG A 129 13.06 -9.89 6.37
CA ARG A 129 14.37 -9.68 5.74
C ARG A 129 14.36 -8.62 4.64
N ARG A 130 13.19 -8.13 4.24
CA ARG A 130 13.05 -7.20 3.11
C ARG A 130 12.00 -6.13 3.33
N VAL A 131 12.41 -4.88 3.14
CA VAL A 131 11.52 -3.74 2.92
C VAL A 131 11.67 -3.35 1.46
N GLN A 132 10.57 -3.38 0.72
CA GLN A 132 10.54 -2.93 -0.66
C GLN A 132 9.83 -1.58 -0.76
N SER A 133 10.23 -0.76 -1.72
CA SER A 133 9.67 0.56 -1.88
C SER A 133 9.20 0.82 -3.30
N TYR A 134 8.02 1.43 -3.43
CA TYR A 134 7.32 1.61 -4.69
C TYR A 134 7.03 3.09 -4.94
N THR A 135 7.53 3.60 -6.07
CA THR A 135 7.09 4.86 -6.68
C THR A 135 6.19 4.51 -7.86
N THR A 136 5.22 5.36 -8.14
CA THR A 136 4.41 5.22 -9.34
C THR A 136 5.17 5.78 -10.54
N GLY A 137 6.14 5.03 -11.05
CA GLY A 137 6.99 5.46 -12.17
C GLY A 137 7.90 4.38 -12.74
N GLY A 138 8.14 3.30 -11.98
CA GLY A 138 8.83 2.12 -12.48
C GLY A 138 9.99 1.68 -11.61
N GLN A 139 10.05 0.35 -11.46
CA GLN A 139 11.05 -0.52 -10.84
C GLN A 139 11.25 -0.44 -9.31
N ASN A 140 11.20 -1.64 -8.73
CA ASN A 140 11.44 -1.93 -7.32
C ASN A 140 12.88 -1.56 -6.95
N ALA A 141 13.06 -0.50 -6.16
CA ALA A 141 14.32 -0.33 -5.44
C ALA A 141 14.25 -1.22 -4.19
N ALA A 142 14.78 -2.45 -4.31
CA ALA A 142 15.01 -3.32 -3.18
C ALA A 142 16.26 -2.83 -2.44
N ALA A 143 16.08 -2.00 -1.42
CA ALA A 143 17.16 -1.66 -0.50
C ALA A 143 17.22 -2.73 0.60
N SER A 144 18.26 -3.57 0.57
CA SER A 144 18.60 -4.44 1.71
C SER A 144 19.17 -3.55 2.81
N LEU A 145 18.39 -3.27 3.86
CA LEU A 145 18.75 -2.37 4.95
C LEU A 145 19.43 -3.08 6.15
N TYR A 146 19.99 -4.27 5.95
CA TYR A 146 20.76 -4.96 6.97
C TYR A 146 22.15 -5.35 6.44
N GLY A 147 23.18 -4.75 7.06
CA GLY A 147 24.56 -5.23 7.13
C GLY A 147 24.89 -5.51 8.58
#